data_AF-A0A7L4ZKB9-F1
#
_entry.id   AF-A0A7L4ZKB9-F1
#
_cell.length_a   1.000
_cell.length_b   1.000
_cell.length_c   1.000
_cell.angle_alpha   90.00
_cell.angle_beta   90.00
_cell.angle_gamma   90.00
#
_symmetry.space_group_name_H-M   'P 1'
#
loop_
_entity.id
_entity.type
_entity.pdbx_description
1 polymer ?
#
loop_
_entity_poly.entity_id
_entity_poly.type
_entity_poly.pdbx_seq_one_letter_code
_entity_poly.pdbx_strand_id
1 'polypeptide(L)'
;MKKHTLILFQILIVTIIVTITYWLTQEYIVFNSSFLEIKILSPLFYLLPVILSFLMSLWLVIKFDTIPKFILRLSITLVNIYLFLSVFMGTSKYCEDEKNMELVYLVFLWSIFLISVFMLIKYILPKLKFKDVLIIGVSTVLAFIDFYFFFITLDLLYYVGWFKLVNNI
;
A
#
# COMPACT_ATOMS: atom_id res chain seq x y z
N MET A 1 -21.62 24.62 -2.24
CA MET A 1 -21.11 23.52 -3.09
C MET A 1 -22.19 22.46 -3.28
N LYS A 2 -22.50 22.03 -4.51
CA LYS A 2 -23.45 20.92 -4.75
C LYS A 2 -22.92 19.64 -4.09
N LYS A 3 -23.81 18.76 -3.60
CA LYS A 3 -23.49 17.53 -2.85
C LYS A 3 -22.48 16.62 -3.59
N HIS A 4 -22.49 16.62 -4.93
CA HIS A 4 -21.56 15.87 -5.78
C HIS A 4 -20.13 16.45 -5.77
N THR A 5 -19.98 17.77 -5.80
CA THR A 5 -18.67 18.44 -5.76
C THR A 5 -17.93 18.12 -4.46
N LEU A 6 -18.65 17.97 -3.35
CA LEU A 6 -18.05 17.59 -2.06
C LEU A 6 -17.51 16.16 -2.06
N ILE A 7 -18.15 15.22 -2.78
CA ILE A 7 -17.68 13.83 -2.88
C ILE A 7 -16.40 13.78 -3.71
N LEU A 8 -16.40 14.43 -4.87
CA LEU A 8 -15.22 14.54 -5.74
C LEU A 8 -14.03 15.15 -4.99
N PHE A 9 -14.27 16.23 -4.24
CA PHE A 9 -13.24 16.85 -3.43
C PHE A 9 -12.68 15.92 -2.34
N GLN A 10 -13.54 15.12 -1.70
CA GLN A 10 -13.11 14.12 -0.71
C GLN A 10 -12.27 13.01 -1.35
N ILE A 11 -12.66 12.53 -2.53
CA ILE A 11 -11.87 11.55 -3.30
C ILE A 11 -10.50 12.12 -3.61
N LEU A 12 -10.44 13.34 -4.14
CA LEU A 12 -9.20 14.03 -4.49
C LEU A 12 -8.27 14.17 -3.28
N ILE A 13 -8.76 14.72 -2.16
CA ILE A 13 -7.95 14.91 -0.96
C ILE A 13 -7.44 13.59 -0.40
N VAL A 14 -8.31 12.58 -0.28
CA VAL A 14 -7.90 11.27 0.25
C VAL A 14 -6.83 10.66 -0.64
N THR A 15 -7.01 10.72 -1.97
CA THR A 15 -6.02 10.22 -2.93
C THR A 15 -4.69 10.95 -2.78
N ILE A 16 -4.69 12.29 -2.78
CA ILE A 16 -3.47 13.11 -2.67
C ILE A 16 -2.71 12.78 -1.37
N ILE A 17 -3.40 12.72 -0.23
CA ILE A 17 -2.72 12.45 1.05
C ILE A 17 -2.19 11.01 1.09
N VAL A 18 -2.95 10.03 0.58
CA VAL A 18 -2.50 8.63 0.51
C VAL A 18 -1.26 8.50 -0.38
N THR A 19 -1.29 9.13 -1.56
CA THR A 19 -0.15 9.20 -2.47
C THR A 19 1.05 9.83 -1.78
N ILE A 20 0.93 11.04 -1.22
CA ILE A 20 2.04 11.71 -0.51
C ILE A 20 2.59 10.84 0.63
N THR A 21 1.70 10.26 1.45
CA THR A 21 2.10 9.39 2.57
C THR A 21 2.91 8.22 2.04
N TYR A 22 2.43 7.57 0.98
CA TYR A 22 3.15 6.48 0.35
C TYR A 22 4.53 6.92 -0.14
N TRP A 23 4.63 7.99 -0.93
CA TRP A 23 5.90 8.48 -1.47
C TRP A 23 6.93 8.74 -0.38
N LEU A 24 6.52 9.39 0.71
CA LEU A 24 7.37 9.62 1.87
C LEU A 24 7.77 8.32 2.59
N THR A 25 6.91 7.30 2.58
CA THR A 25 7.21 6.02 3.24
C THR A 25 7.98 5.05 2.36
N GLN A 26 7.88 5.13 1.03
CA GLN A 26 8.51 4.21 0.10
C GLN A 26 10.03 4.26 0.24
N GLU A 27 10.63 5.46 0.17
CA GLU A 27 12.09 5.59 0.22
C GLU A 27 12.69 5.35 1.61
N TYR A 28 11.95 5.66 2.69
CA TYR A 28 12.55 5.73 4.02
C TYR A 28 12.14 4.61 4.98
N ILE A 29 10.94 4.03 4.83
CA ILE A 29 10.35 3.17 5.86
C ILE A 29 9.92 1.81 5.30
N VAL A 30 9.04 1.80 4.29
CA VAL A 30 8.34 0.59 3.84
C VAL A 30 9.17 -0.19 2.82
N PHE A 31 9.81 0.50 1.88
CA PHE A 31 10.71 -0.09 0.89
C PHE A 31 12.13 0.43 1.05
N ASN A 32 12.60 0.43 2.30
CA ASN A 32 13.97 0.82 2.60
C ASN A 32 14.94 -0.22 1.99
N SER A 33 15.65 0.17 0.94
CA SER A 33 16.59 -0.70 0.22
C SER A 33 17.74 -1.20 1.12
N SER A 34 18.07 -0.48 2.19
CA SER A 34 19.06 -0.94 3.17
C SER A 34 18.64 -2.23 3.89
N PHE A 35 17.34 -2.58 3.91
CA PHE A 35 16.91 -3.88 4.40
C PHE A 35 17.40 -5.03 3.53
N LEU A 36 17.56 -4.82 2.22
CA LEU A 36 18.06 -5.85 1.30
C LEU A 36 19.57 -6.08 1.44
N GLU A 37 20.33 -5.10 1.93
CA GLU A 37 21.77 -5.21 2.17
C GLU A 37 22.09 -6.04 3.42
N ILE A 38 21.16 -6.11 4.38
CA ILE A 38 21.33 -6.84 5.63
C ILE A 38 20.48 -8.12 5.58
N LYS A 39 21.12 -9.28 5.41
CA LYS A 39 20.45 -10.59 5.20
C LYS A 39 19.35 -10.92 6.21
N ILE A 40 19.48 -10.54 7.49
CA ILE A 40 18.48 -10.77 8.53
C ILE A 40 17.24 -9.86 8.36
N LEU A 41 17.42 -8.66 7.80
CA LEU A 41 16.36 -7.68 7.61
C LEU A 41 15.70 -7.80 6.23
N SER A 42 16.27 -8.53 5.29
CA SER A 42 15.71 -8.68 3.95
C SER A 42 14.25 -9.15 3.92
N PRO A 43 13.77 -10.03 4.82
CA PRO A 43 12.35 -10.41 4.84
C PRO A 43 11.42 -9.23 5.20
N LEU A 44 11.89 -8.25 5.98
CA LEU A 44 11.09 -7.08 6.36
C LEU A 44 10.76 -6.23 5.15
N PHE A 45 11.64 -6.13 4.16
CA PHE A 45 11.35 -5.40 2.91
C PHE A 45 10.06 -5.90 2.25
N TYR A 46 9.82 -7.21 2.28
CA TYR A 46 8.64 -7.84 1.69
C TYR A 46 7.44 -7.90 2.64
N LEU A 47 7.68 -8.09 3.93
CA LEU A 47 6.63 -8.31 4.94
C LEU A 47 6.07 -7.01 5.54
N LEU A 48 6.83 -5.92 5.53
CA LEU A 48 6.43 -4.70 6.21
C LEU A 48 5.12 -4.09 5.68
N PRO A 49 4.85 -4.06 4.35
CA PRO A 49 3.55 -3.62 3.84
C PRO A 49 2.37 -4.41 4.44
N VAL A 50 2.49 -5.75 4.48
CA VAL A 50 1.39 -6.60 4.97
C VAL A 50 1.21 -6.49 6.48
N ILE A 51 2.31 -6.35 7.23
CA ILE A 51 2.29 -6.13 8.69
C ILE A 51 1.63 -4.79 9.00
N LEU A 52 2.00 -3.71 8.32
CA LEU A 52 1.39 -2.39 8.53
C LEU A 52 -0.10 -2.41 8.21
N SER A 53 -0.48 -3.05 7.11
CA SER A 53 -1.88 -3.22 6.76
C SER A 53 -2.67 -3.96 7.84
N PHE A 54 -2.10 -5.06 8.37
CA PHE A 54 -2.70 -5.83 9.44
C PHE A 54 -2.89 -4.99 10.72
N LEU A 55 -1.84 -4.30 11.17
CA LEU A 55 -1.88 -3.47 12.37
C LEU A 55 -2.89 -2.33 12.23
N MET A 56 -2.93 -1.67 11.06
CA MET A 56 -3.91 -0.62 10.79
C MET A 56 -5.34 -1.18 10.73
N SER A 57 -5.54 -2.36 10.13
CA SER A 57 -6.84 -3.04 10.11
C SER A 57 -7.31 -3.38 11.53
N LEU A 58 -6.42 -3.89 12.38
CA LEU A 58 -6.72 -4.19 13.78
C LEU A 58 -7.09 -2.92 14.56
N TRP A 59 -6.32 -1.84 14.40
CA TRP A 59 -6.63 -0.54 14.99
C TRP A 59 -8.00 -0.03 14.54
N LEU A 60 -8.32 -0.13 13.24
CA LEU A 60 -9.61 0.24 12.68
C LEU A 60 -10.77 -0.57 13.25
N VAL A 61 -10.61 -1.88 13.44
CA VAL A 61 -11.64 -2.72 14.07
C VAL A 61 -11.91 -2.26 15.51
N ILE A 62 -10.86 -1.97 16.28
CA ILE A 62 -10.96 -1.57 17.69
C ILE A 62 -11.56 -0.17 17.85
N LYS A 63 -11.18 0.77 16.98
CA LYS A 63 -11.51 2.20 17.14
C LYS A 63 -12.57 2.72 16.18
N PHE A 64 -13.19 1.85 15.38
CA PHE A 64 -14.11 2.21 14.28
C PHE A 64 -15.09 3.32 14.63
N ASP A 65 -15.81 3.18 15.76
CA ASP A 65 -16.89 4.09 16.16
C ASP A 65 -16.40 5.43 16.73
N THR A 66 -15.10 5.53 17.03
CA THR A 66 -14.47 6.72 17.64
C THR A 66 -13.71 7.59 16.64
N ILE A 67 -13.38 7.05 15.47
CA ILE A 67 -12.53 7.72 14.49
C ILE A 67 -13.36 8.71 13.65
N PRO A 68 -12.86 9.94 13.41
CA PRO A 68 -13.50 10.86 12.48
C PRO A 68 -13.64 10.26 11.08
N LYS A 69 -14.79 10.43 10.44
CA LYS A 69 -15.09 9.81 9.12
C LYS A 69 -14.02 10.04 8.06
N PHE A 70 -13.38 11.21 8.06
CA PHE A 70 -12.31 11.51 7.13
C PHE A 70 -11.08 10.62 7.37
N ILE A 71 -10.64 10.52 8.63
CA ILE A 71 -9.52 9.66 9.04
C ILE A 71 -9.86 8.19 8.78
N LEU A 72 -11.09 7.76 9.06
CA LEU A 72 -11.54 6.39 8.77
C LEU A 72 -11.36 6.04 7.29
N ARG A 73 -11.83 6.91 6.37
CA ARG A 73 -11.69 6.68 4.92
C ARG A 73 -10.22 6.67 4.49
N LEU A 74 -9.42 7.59 5.02
CA LEU A 74 -8.00 7.69 4.72
C LEU A 74 -7.25 6.44 5.17
N SER A 75 -7.47 5.98 6.41
CA SER A 75 -6.86 4.78 6.96
C SER A 75 -7.25 3.52 6.19
N ILE A 76 -8.52 3.35 5.82
CA ILE A 76 -8.95 2.19 5.01
C ILE A 76 -8.32 2.25 3.62
N THR A 77 -8.20 3.44 3.02
CA THR A 77 -7.55 3.60 1.71
C THR A 77 -6.07 3.20 1.80
N LEU A 78 -5.34 3.63 2.84
CA LEU A 78 -3.96 3.21 3.10
C LEU A 78 -3.83 1.70 3.30
N VAL A 79 -4.72 1.10 4.10
CA VAL A 79 -4.76 -0.37 4.30
C VAL A 79 -4.88 -1.09 2.97
N ASN A 80 -5.81 -0.68 2.11
CA ASN A 80 -6.00 -1.29 0.80
C ASN A 80 -4.76 -1.16 -0.09
N ILE A 81 -4.11 0.02 -0.08
CA ILE A 81 -2.88 0.25 -0.84
C ILE A 81 -1.75 -0.66 -0.34
N TYR A 82 -1.56 -0.79 0.97
CA TYR A 82 -0.54 -1.69 1.52
C TYR A 82 -0.82 -3.17 1.25
N LEU A 83 -2.10 -3.60 1.29
CA LEU A 83 -2.49 -4.95 0.86
C LEU A 83 -2.16 -5.18 -0.61
N PHE A 84 -2.50 -4.21 -1.46
CA PHE A 84 -2.19 -4.30 -2.88
C PHE A 84 -0.67 -4.42 -3.12
N LEU A 85 0.12 -3.57 -2.48
CA LEU A 85 1.59 -3.61 -2.56
C LEU A 85 2.14 -4.96 -2.09
N SER A 86 1.55 -5.55 -1.05
CA SER A 86 1.93 -6.88 -0.56
C SER A 86 1.69 -7.96 -1.63
N VAL A 87 0.59 -7.89 -2.38
CA VAL A 87 0.33 -8.79 -3.51
C VAL A 87 1.34 -8.56 -4.62
N PHE A 88 1.60 -7.30 -4.97
CA PHE A 88 2.61 -6.97 -5.98
C PHE A 88 3.98 -7.55 -5.60
N MET A 89 4.43 -7.34 -4.36
CA MET A 89 5.71 -7.86 -3.86
C MET A 89 5.74 -9.40 -3.77
N GLY A 90 4.63 -10.04 -3.36
CA GLY A 90 4.55 -11.49 -3.24
C GLY A 90 4.40 -12.24 -4.57
N THR A 91 3.98 -11.55 -5.64
CA THR A 91 3.77 -12.15 -6.98
C THR A 91 4.84 -11.74 -8.00
N SER A 92 5.52 -10.61 -7.78
CA SER A 92 6.58 -10.15 -8.67
C SER A 92 7.83 -10.99 -8.47
N LYS A 93 8.37 -11.52 -9.56
CA LYS A 93 9.75 -12.02 -9.56
C LYS A 93 10.67 -10.82 -9.59
N TYR A 94 11.42 -10.59 -8.51
CA TYR A 94 12.48 -9.59 -8.53
C TYR A 94 13.61 -10.11 -9.43
N CYS A 95 14.16 -9.23 -10.27
CA CYS A 95 15.16 -9.56 -11.31
C CYS A 95 16.48 -10.19 -10.79
N GLU A 96 16.61 -10.41 -9.48
CA GLU A 96 17.71 -11.12 -8.86
C GLU A 96 17.17 -12.44 -8.28
N ASP A 97 17.38 -13.55 -8.98
CA ASP A 97 16.94 -14.90 -8.58
C ASP A 97 17.47 -15.32 -7.19
N GLU A 98 18.53 -14.67 -6.69
CA GLU A 98 19.11 -14.85 -5.35
C GLU A 98 18.31 -14.16 -4.22
N LYS A 99 17.35 -13.30 -4.55
CA LYS A 99 16.47 -12.57 -3.60
C LYS A 99 15.02 -13.04 -3.65
N ASN A 100 14.79 -14.28 -4.10
CA ASN A 100 13.48 -14.90 -3.95
C ASN A 100 13.18 -15.10 -2.46
N MET A 101 12.05 -14.56 -2.02
CA MET A 101 11.56 -14.69 -0.65
C MET A 101 11.40 -16.17 -0.31
N GLU A 102 11.99 -16.62 0.80
CA GLU A 102 11.85 -18.03 1.22
C GLU A 102 10.38 -18.39 1.38
N LEU A 103 10.03 -19.65 1.05
CA LEU A 103 8.66 -20.14 1.07
C LEU A 103 7.95 -19.87 2.41
N VAL A 104 8.68 -19.96 3.53
CA VAL A 104 8.16 -19.69 4.87
C VAL A 104 7.62 -18.25 4.98
N TYR A 105 8.37 -17.27 4.50
CA TYR A 105 7.95 -15.87 4.54
C TYR A 105 6.82 -15.59 3.56
N LEU A 106 6.79 -16.27 2.40
CA LEU A 106 5.68 -16.17 1.45
C LEU A 106 4.37 -16.71 2.05
N VAL A 107 4.41 -17.87 2.71
CA VAL A 107 3.26 -18.43 3.44
C VAL A 107 2.81 -17.47 4.56
N PHE A 108 3.76 -16.89 5.30
CA PHE A 108 3.46 -15.91 6.33
C PHE A 108 2.81 -14.64 5.77
N LEU A 109 3.32 -14.10 4.67
CA LEU A 109 2.77 -12.96 3.95
C LEU A 109 1.30 -13.21 3.57
N TRP A 110 1.02 -14.34 2.90
CA TRP A 110 -0.34 -14.67 2.48
C TRP A 110 -1.28 -14.92 3.66
N SER A 111 -0.77 -15.49 4.76
CA SER A 111 -1.57 -15.69 5.97
C SER A 111 -2.02 -14.36 6.58
N ILE A 112 -1.10 -13.41 6.77
CA ILE A 112 -1.44 -12.07 7.29
C ILE A 112 -2.35 -11.32 6.31
N PHE A 113 -2.07 -11.42 5.01
CA PHE A 113 -2.91 -10.82 3.97
C PHE A 113 -4.36 -11.30 4.08
N LEU A 114 -4.57 -12.61 4.14
CA LEU A 114 -5.92 -13.19 4.24
C LEU A 114 -6.64 -12.79 5.52
N ILE A 115 -5.93 -12.75 6.66
CA ILE A 115 -6.51 -12.28 7.94
C ILE A 115 -6.92 -10.80 7.83
N SER A 116 -6.10 -9.96 7.19
CA SER A 116 -6.38 -8.53 7.03
C SER A 116 -7.57 -8.28 6.12
N VAL A 117 -7.66 -9.00 4.99
CA VAL A 117 -8.82 -8.98 4.09
C VAL A 117 -10.07 -9.47 4.80
N PHE A 118 -9.97 -10.56 5.57
CA PHE A 118 -11.09 -11.07 6.37
C PHE A 118 -11.59 -10.01 7.35
N MET A 119 -10.68 -9.31 8.05
CA MET A 119 -11.07 -8.23 8.97
C MET A 119 -11.82 -7.10 8.25
N LEU A 120 -11.33 -6.69 7.08
CA LEU A 120 -11.98 -5.66 6.27
C LEU A 120 -13.39 -6.06 5.86
N ILE A 121 -13.55 -7.26 5.29
CA ILE A 121 -14.84 -7.73 4.78
C ILE A 121 -15.82 -8.00 5.91
N LYS A 122 -15.37 -8.62 7.00
CA LYS A 122 -16.27 -9.09 8.06
C LYS A 122 -16.62 -8.02 9.09
N TYR A 123 -15.68 -7.16 9.45
CA TYR A 123 -15.84 -6.24 10.58
C TYR A 123 -15.92 -4.76 10.18
N ILE A 124 -15.21 -4.34 9.13
CA ILE A 124 -15.10 -2.91 8.74
C ILE A 124 -16.14 -2.55 7.69
N LEU A 125 -16.16 -3.27 6.56
CA LEU A 125 -17.01 -2.97 5.40
C LEU A 125 -18.52 -2.93 5.71
N PRO A 126 -19.10 -3.85 6.51
CA PRO A 126 -20.53 -3.86 6.80
C PRO A 126 -21.01 -2.63 7.60
N LYS A 127 -20.09 -1.94 8.28
CA LYS A 127 -20.39 -0.75 9.08
C LYS A 127 -20.31 0.54 8.27
N LEU A 128 -19.81 0.51 7.04
CA LEU A 128 -19.64 1.69 6.19
C LEU A 128 -20.92 1.99 5.40
N LYS A 129 -21.22 3.28 5.24
CA LYS A 129 -22.28 3.69 4.31
C LYS A 129 -21.77 3.55 2.88
N PHE A 130 -22.67 3.28 1.94
CA PHE A 130 -22.33 3.15 0.51
C PHE A 130 -21.49 4.33 -0.04
N LYS A 131 -21.80 5.57 0.39
CA LYS A 131 -21.00 6.76 0.03
C LYS A 131 -19.54 6.65 0.49
N ASP A 132 -19.29 6.13 1.68
CA ASP A 132 -17.93 5.98 2.21
C ASP A 132 -17.17 4.91 1.43
N VAL A 133 -17.84 3.79 1.12
CA VAL A 133 -17.29 2.72 0.27
C VAL A 133 -16.91 3.24 -1.10
N LEU A 134 -17.76 4.07 -1.73
CA LEU A 134 -17.47 4.67 -3.04
C LEU A 134 -16.24 5.58 -2.98
N ILE A 135 -16.13 6.44 -1.95
CA ILE A 135 -14.97 7.32 -1.80
C ILE A 135 -13.69 6.50 -1.63
N ILE A 136 -13.70 5.52 -0.73
CA ILE A 136 -12.56 4.64 -0.47
C ILE A 136 -12.18 3.88 -1.73
N GLY A 137 -13.14 3.24 -2.40
CA GLY A 137 -12.89 2.43 -3.60
C GLY A 137 -12.29 3.25 -4.74
N VAL A 138 -12.87 4.41 -5.06
CA VAL A 138 -12.35 5.28 -6.12
C VAL A 138 -10.97 5.84 -5.75
N SER A 139 -10.77 6.28 -4.51
CA SER A 139 -9.46 6.76 -4.06
C SER A 139 -8.39 5.66 -4.08
N THR A 140 -8.73 4.43 -3.70
CA THR A 140 -7.83 3.28 -3.80
C THR A 140 -7.44 3.02 -5.25
N VAL A 141 -8.39 3.02 -6.19
CA VAL A 141 -8.10 2.80 -7.62
C VAL A 141 -7.21 3.92 -8.19
N LEU A 142 -7.51 5.18 -7.89
CA LEU A 142 -6.71 6.31 -8.37
C LEU A 142 -5.29 6.29 -7.81
N ALA A 143 -5.13 6.06 -6.50
CA ALA A 143 -3.81 5.93 -5.89
C ALA A 143 -3.04 4.74 -6.47
N PHE A 144 -3.73 3.63 -6.72
CA PHE A 144 -3.11 2.45 -7.33
C PHE A 144 -2.62 2.72 -8.76
N ILE A 145 -3.42 3.40 -9.59
CA ILE A 145 -3.01 3.79 -10.95
C ILE A 145 -1.74 4.64 -10.90
N ASP A 146 -1.69 5.63 -10.00
CA ASP A 146 -0.52 6.48 -9.80
C ASP A 146 0.73 5.65 -9.44
N PHE A 147 0.61 4.69 -8.52
CA PHE A 147 1.71 3.80 -8.17
C PHE A 147 2.16 2.92 -9.33
N TYR A 148 1.21 2.37 -10.08
CA TYR A 148 1.54 1.52 -11.22
C TYR A 148 2.30 2.29 -12.31
N PHE A 149 1.88 3.52 -12.62
CA PHE A 149 2.62 4.40 -13.54
C PHE A 149 4.00 4.75 -13.01
N PHE A 150 4.15 4.97 -11.71
CA PHE A 150 5.46 5.22 -11.11
C PHE A 150 6.42 4.03 -11.29
N PHE A 151 5.98 2.81 -10.98
CA PHE A 151 6.80 1.61 -11.17
C PHE A 151 7.19 1.39 -12.63
N ILE A 152 6.25 1.56 -13.58
CA ILE A 152 6.56 1.48 -15.02
C ILE A 152 7.60 2.54 -15.40
N THR A 153 7.47 3.76 -14.89
CA THR A 153 8.40 4.86 -15.20
C THR A 153 9.79 4.56 -14.65
N LEU A 154 9.89 4.03 -13.42
CA LEU A 154 11.16 3.59 -12.84
C LEU A 154 11.82 2.47 -13.66
N ASP A 155 11.06 1.44 -14.04
CA ASP A 155 11.56 0.33 -14.86
C ASP A 155 12.06 0.83 -16.22
N LEU A 156 11.33 1.76 -16.86
CA LEU A 156 11.75 2.39 -18.11
C LEU A 156 13.05 3.20 -17.94
N LEU A 157 13.16 4.01 -16.88
CA LEU A 157 14.36 4.79 -16.59
C LEU A 157 15.58 3.89 -16.31
N TYR A 158 15.37 2.76 -15.64
CA TYR A 158 16.41 1.77 -15.39
C TYR A 158 16.85 1.09 -16.70
N TYR A 159 15.89 0.64 -17.52
CA TYR A 159 16.15 -0.05 -18.79
C TYR A 159 16.84 0.85 -19.83
N VAL A 160 16.47 2.13 -19.90
CA VAL A 160 17.09 3.12 -20.80
C VAL A 160 18.50 3.52 -20.32
N GLY A 161 18.98 2.99 -19.19
CA GLY A 161 20.36 3.14 -18.73
C GLY A 161 20.68 4.51 -18.14
N TRP A 162 19.67 5.33 -17.83
CA TRP A 162 19.89 6.66 -17.23
C TRP A 162 20.64 6.56 -15.89
N PHE A 163 20.37 5.53 -15.09
CA PHE A 163 21.11 5.25 -13.85
C PHE A 163 22.57 4.82 -14.06
N LYS A 164 22.92 4.22 -15.21
CA LYS A 164 24.32 3.92 -15.57
C LYS A 164 25.11 5.18 -15.93
N LEU A 165 24.43 6.26 -16.30
CA LEU A 165 25.04 7.53 -16.68
C LEU A 165 25.25 8.45 -15.47
N VAL A 166 24.37 8.38 -14.47
CA VAL A 166 24.49 9.18 -13.23
C VAL A 166 25.47 8.57 -12.22
N ASN A 167 25.63 7.24 -12.17
CA ASN A 167 26.61 6.58 -11.29
C ASN A 167 28.04 6.49 -11.85
N ASN A 168 28.31 7.10 -13.03
CA ASN A 168 29.64 7.20 -13.63
C ASN A 168 30.18 8.64 -13.68
N ILE A 169 29.57 9.55 -12.92
CA ILE A 169 30.05 10.91 -12.64
C ILE A 169 30.30 11.01 -11.13
#